data_AF-A0A558CYC3-F1
#
_entry.id   AF-A0A558CYC3-F1
#
_cell.length_a   1.000
_cell.length_b   1.000
_cell.length_c   1.000
_cell.angle_alpha   90.00
_cell.angle_beta   90.00
_cell.angle_gamma   90.00
#
_symmetry.space_group_name_H-M   'P 1'
#
loop_
_entity.id
_entity.type
_entity.pdbx_description
1 polymer ?
#
loop_
_entity_poly.entity_id
_entity_poly.type
_entity_poly.pdbx_seq_one_letter_code
_entity_poly.pdbx_strand_id
1 'polypeptide(L)'
;MLKRCYSFAFLLLAAPLWAQQNPQVLGYGVKGCDHYNLTYAGWQEGQEEHIAEYIHYRDWLEGLVTGLSLATGMDVLKGVDNKGALRRIQLYCDEHPTDDFFTATMDLVRILSSLK
;
A
#
# COMPACT_ATOMS: atom_id res chain seq x y z
N MET A 1 58.68 -1.21 -45.58
CA MET A 1 58.07 -2.25 -44.74
C MET A 1 56.77 -1.72 -44.18
N LEU A 2 55.64 -2.23 -44.67
CA LEU A 2 54.29 -1.72 -44.41
C LEU A 2 53.74 -2.36 -43.12
N LYS A 3 53.54 -1.60 -42.04
CA LYS A 3 52.88 -2.10 -40.82
C LYS A 3 51.37 -1.81 -40.90
N ARG A 4 50.61 -2.85 -41.22
CA ARG A 4 49.16 -2.94 -40.98
C ARG A 4 48.93 -3.12 -39.48
N CYS A 5 48.24 -2.18 -38.84
CA CYS A 5 47.55 -2.42 -37.57
C CYS A 5 46.05 -2.36 -37.84
N TYR A 6 45.40 -3.52 -37.71
CA TYR A 6 43.96 -3.66 -37.73
C TYR A 6 43.38 -3.03 -36.46
N SER A 7 42.72 -1.88 -36.59
CA SER A 7 41.90 -1.35 -35.50
C SER A 7 40.61 -2.18 -35.41
N PHE A 8 40.56 -3.03 -34.39
CA PHE A 8 39.38 -3.76 -33.95
C PHE A 8 38.28 -2.73 -33.60
N ALA A 9 37.22 -2.70 -34.41
CA ALA A 9 35.99 -1.99 -34.10
C ALA A 9 35.26 -2.73 -32.97
N PHE A 10 35.50 -2.32 -31.72
CA PHE A 10 34.69 -2.75 -30.59
C PHE A 10 33.45 -1.86 -30.54
N LEU A 11 32.44 -2.24 -31.34
CA LEU A 11 31.07 -1.75 -31.23
C LEU A 11 30.54 -2.20 -29.86
N LEU A 12 30.69 -1.33 -28.87
CA LEU A 12 29.99 -1.42 -27.59
C LEU A 12 28.50 -1.34 -27.89
N LEU A 13 27.85 -2.50 -27.98
CA LEU A 13 26.41 -2.62 -27.81
C LEU A 13 26.09 -2.11 -26.40
N ALA A 14 25.72 -0.84 -26.29
CA ALA A 14 25.06 -0.30 -25.12
C ALA A 14 23.65 -0.92 -25.08
N ALA A 15 23.53 -2.08 -24.43
CA ALA A 15 22.22 -2.59 -24.05
C ALA A 15 21.63 -1.59 -23.04
N PRO A 16 20.41 -1.05 -23.26
CA PRO A 16 19.77 -0.24 -22.25
C PRO A 16 19.49 -1.16 -21.05
N LEU A 17 20.18 -0.90 -19.94
CA LEU A 17 19.79 -1.42 -18.63
C LEU A 17 18.46 -0.75 -18.29
N TRP A 18 17.35 -1.35 -18.72
CA TRP A 18 16.05 -1.06 -18.16
C TRP A 18 16.05 -1.60 -16.73
N ALA A 19 16.52 -0.79 -15.79
CA ALA A 19 16.27 -1.02 -14.39
C ALA A 19 14.75 -0.98 -14.21
N GLN A 20 14.14 -2.14 -13.96
CA GLN A 20 12.74 -2.23 -13.61
C GLN A 20 12.57 -1.58 -12.24
N GLN A 21 12.32 -0.27 -12.24
CA GLN A 21 11.96 0.47 -11.04
C GLN A 21 10.56 0.02 -10.68
N ASN A 22 10.44 -0.82 -9.64
CA ASN A 22 9.15 -1.03 -9.01
C ASN A 22 8.57 0.34 -8.63
N PRO A 23 7.28 0.59 -8.89
CA PRO A 23 6.68 1.87 -8.58
C PRO A 23 6.88 2.14 -7.09
N GLN A 24 7.37 3.34 -6.78
CA GLN A 24 7.45 3.78 -5.39
C GLN A 24 6.03 4.01 -4.89
N VAL A 25 5.57 3.12 -4.01
CA VAL A 25 4.27 3.26 -3.35
C VAL A 25 4.50 3.99 -2.02
N LEU A 26 3.72 5.04 -1.78
CA LEU A 26 3.83 5.93 -0.62
C LEU A 26 2.52 5.93 0.16
N GLY A 27 2.61 6.25 1.46
CA GLY A 27 1.46 6.43 2.34
C GLY A 27 1.31 5.31 3.38
N TYR A 28 0.22 5.35 4.13
CA TYR A 28 0.00 4.42 5.25
C TYR A 28 -0.43 3.03 4.80
N GLY A 29 -0.93 2.88 3.58
CA GLY A 29 -1.28 1.57 3.01
C GLY A 29 -0.12 0.59 2.89
N VAL A 30 1.13 1.06 2.79
CA VAL A 30 2.32 0.19 2.68
C VAL A 30 2.94 -0.16 4.03
N LYS A 31 2.42 0.40 5.13
CA LYS A 31 2.85 0.00 6.47
C LYS A 31 2.28 -1.39 6.80
N GLY A 32 3.03 -2.16 7.58
CA GLY A 32 2.66 -3.50 7.99
C GLY A 32 1.46 -3.53 8.93
N CYS A 33 0.72 -4.64 8.90
CA CYS A 33 -0.38 -4.92 9.79
C CYS A 33 0.05 -4.99 11.26
N ASP A 34 1.27 -5.42 11.54
CA ASP A 34 1.90 -5.35 12.87
C ASP A 34 1.97 -3.91 13.40
N HIS A 35 2.41 -2.96 12.59
CA HIS A 35 2.41 -1.55 12.92
C HIS A 35 1.00 -1.02 13.13
N TYR A 36 0.06 -1.39 12.26
CA TYR A 36 -1.33 -0.96 12.44
C TYR A 36 -1.94 -1.49 13.74
N ASN A 37 -1.70 -2.76 14.10
CA ASN A 37 -2.16 -3.35 15.35
C ASN A 37 -1.60 -2.62 16.57
N LEU A 38 -0.30 -2.32 16.57
CA LEU A 38 0.33 -1.55 17.64
C LEU A 38 -0.31 -0.15 17.76
N THR A 39 -0.47 0.55 16.64
CA THR A 39 -1.13 1.86 16.59
C THR A 39 -2.57 1.77 17.08
N TYR A 40 -3.32 0.76 16.68
CA TYR A 40 -4.72 0.58 17.07
C TYR A 40 -4.85 0.37 18.58
N ALA A 41 -4.05 -0.52 19.16
CA ALA A 41 -4.03 -0.78 20.60
C ALA A 41 -3.69 0.49 21.39
N GLY A 42 -2.61 1.19 21.00
CA GLY A 42 -2.21 2.44 21.66
C GLY A 42 -3.26 3.55 21.55
N TRP A 43 -3.94 3.66 20.41
CA TRP A 43 -5.07 4.58 20.25
C TRP A 43 -6.24 4.23 21.18
N GLN A 44 -6.57 2.94 21.33
CA GLN A 44 -7.62 2.51 22.26
C GLN A 44 -7.29 2.82 23.72
N GLU A 45 -6.00 2.79 24.07
CA GLU A 45 -5.49 3.12 25.40
C GLU A 45 -5.31 4.64 25.62
N GLY A 46 -5.52 5.46 24.58
CA GLY A 46 -5.40 6.92 24.67
C GLY A 46 -3.95 7.43 24.68
N GLN A 47 -3.01 6.67 24.14
CA GLN A 47 -1.61 7.08 24.04
C GLN A 47 -1.41 8.11 22.91
N GLU A 48 -0.92 9.31 23.24
CA GLU A 48 -0.87 10.46 22.32
C GLU A 48 -0.17 10.17 20.98
N GLU A 49 0.97 9.50 21.02
CA GLU A 49 1.73 9.13 19.82
C GLU A 49 0.90 8.25 18.86
N HIS A 50 0.18 7.27 19.41
CA HIS A 50 -0.64 6.35 18.63
C HIS A 50 -1.95 7.00 18.16
N ILE A 51 -2.45 8.03 18.84
CA ILE A 51 -3.61 8.80 18.36
C ILE A 51 -3.27 9.50 17.04
N ALA A 52 -2.10 10.12 16.94
CA ALA A 52 -1.66 10.78 15.70
C ALA A 52 -1.48 9.76 14.55
N GLU A 53 -0.80 8.64 14.81
CA GLU A 53 -0.62 7.58 13.81
C GLU A 53 -1.97 6.98 13.37
N TYR A 54 -2.92 6.79 14.29
CA TYR A 54 -4.25 6.27 13.96
C TYR A 54 -5.03 7.21 13.04
N ILE A 55 -4.90 8.54 13.26
CA ILE A 55 -5.50 9.55 12.36
C ILE A 55 -4.94 9.39 10.95
N HIS A 56 -3.64 9.17 10.79
CA HIS A 56 -3.06 8.98 9.46
C HIS A 56 -3.54 7.72 8.74
N TYR A 57 -3.76 6.61 9.46
CA TYR A 57 -4.42 5.43 8.90
C TYR A 57 -5.87 5.72 8.47
N ARG A 58 -6.62 6.45 9.30
CA ARG A 58 -8.00 6.85 8.97
C ARG A 58 -8.04 7.74 7.73
N ASP A 59 -7.22 8.78 7.67
CA ASP A 59 -7.22 9.73 6.56
C ASP A 59 -6.79 9.04 5.25
N TRP A 60 -5.84 8.11 5.32
CA TRP A 60 -5.46 7.29 4.17
C TRP A 60 -6.60 6.37 3.71
N LEU A 61 -7.29 5.70 4.64
CA LEU A 61 -8.46 4.87 4.33
C LEU A 61 -9.55 5.70 3.65
N GLU A 62 -9.88 6.86 4.21
CA GLU A 62 -10.87 7.80 3.66
C GLU A 62 -10.55 8.20 2.22
N GLY A 63 -9.28 8.53 1.94
CA GLY A 63 -8.81 8.83 0.60
C GLY A 63 -9.00 7.65 -0.37
N LEU A 64 -8.57 6.45 0.04
CA LEU A 64 -8.70 5.24 -0.78
C LEU A 64 -10.17 4.92 -1.10
N VAL A 65 -11.04 4.86 -0.08
CA VAL A 65 -12.45 4.48 -0.28
C VAL A 65 -13.20 5.53 -1.08
N THR A 66 -12.86 6.81 -0.93
CA THR A 66 -13.40 7.90 -1.78
C THR A 66 -12.99 7.68 -3.23
N GLY A 67 -11.69 7.47 -3.49
CA GLY A 67 -11.18 7.24 -4.84
C GLY A 67 -11.82 6.03 -5.51
N LEU A 68 -11.91 4.91 -4.80
CA LEU A 68 -12.55 3.69 -5.29
C LEU A 68 -14.06 3.88 -5.54
N SER A 69 -14.75 4.59 -4.65
CA SER A 69 -16.18 4.85 -4.83
C SER A 69 -16.46 5.71 -6.05
N LEU A 70 -15.63 6.74 -6.29
CA LEU A 70 -15.71 7.57 -7.49
C LEU A 70 -15.39 6.79 -8.77
N ALA A 71 -14.36 5.93 -8.73
CA ALA A 71 -13.94 5.15 -9.89
C ALA A 71 -14.95 4.06 -10.27
N THR A 72 -15.67 3.50 -9.29
CA THR A 72 -16.62 2.39 -9.51
C THR A 72 -18.07 2.84 -9.60
N GLY A 73 -18.39 4.05 -9.14
CA GLY A 73 -19.78 4.52 -9.01
C GLY A 73 -20.55 3.81 -7.90
N MET A 74 -19.86 3.20 -6.94
CA MET A 74 -20.44 2.39 -5.87
C MET A 74 -19.92 2.84 -4.51
N ASP A 75 -20.76 2.80 -3.48
CA ASP A 75 -20.24 2.80 -2.10
C ASP A 75 -19.53 1.46 -1.84
N VAL A 76 -18.20 1.50 -1.73
CA VAL A 76 -17.35 0.32 -1.55
C VAL A 76 -17.34 -0.20 -0.10
N LEU A 77 -17.73 0.64 0.87
CA LEU A 77 -17.88 0.24 2.27
C LEU A 77 -19.31 -0.20 2.61
N LYS A 78 -20.28 -0.04 1.68
CA LYS A 78 -21.67 -0.48 1.84
C LYS A 78 -22.31 0.03 3.15
N GLY A 79 -22.09 1.30 3.47
CA GLY A 79 -22.61 1.94 4.67
C GLY A 79 -21.85 1.64 5.97
N VAL A 80 -20.74 0.89 5.92
CA VAL A 80 -19.83 0.76 7.07
C VAL A 80 -19.11 2.09 7.26
N ASP A 81 -19.15 2.63 8.48
CA ASP A 81 -18.44 3.86 8.83
C ASP A 81 -16.92 3.64 8.95
N ASN A 82 -16.15 4.73 8.94
CA ASN A 82 -14.68 4.64 8.96
C ASN A 82 -14.16 3.92 10.22
N LYS A 83 -14.80 4.15 11.37
CA LYS A 83 -14.41 3.50 12.64
C LYS A 83 -14.66 1.98 12.59
N GLY A 84 -15.80 1.57 12.06
CA GLY A 84 -16.15 0.17 11.86
C GLY A 84 -15.25 -0.51 10.83
N ALA A 85 -14.91 0.19 9.74
CA ALA A 85 -13.97 -0.31 8.74
C ALA A 85 -12.58 -0.52 9.34
N LEU A 86 -12.03 0.48 10.03
CA LEU A 86 -10.75 0.39 10.74
C LEU A 86 -10.73 -0.79 11.74
N ARG A 87 -11.80 -0.97 12.52
CA ARG A 87 -11.90 -2.13 13.43
C ARG A 87 -11.84 -3.47 12.68
N ARG A 88 -12.51 -3.61 11.55
CA ARG A 88 -12.51 -4.86 10.76
C ARG A 88 -11.15 -5.11 10.10
N ILE A 89 -10.51 -4.06 9.61
CA ILE A 89 -9.14 -4.13 9.09
C ILE A 89 -8.17 -4.57 10.20
N GLN A 90 -8.37 -4.08 11.43
CA GLN A 90 -7.57 -4.53 12.57
C GLN A 90 -7.73 -6.02 12.83
N LEU A 91 -8.96 -6.55 12.77
CA LEU A 91 -9.19 -7.99 12.93
C LEU A 91 -8.47 -8.82 11.87
N TYR A 92 -8.47 -8.38 10.60
CA TYR A 92 -7.66 -9.00 9.55
C TYR A 92 -6.17 -8.95 9.89
N CYS A 93 -5.67 -7.79 10.31
CA CYS A 93 -4.26 -7.61 10.63
C CYS A 93 -3.80 -8.44 11.84
N ASP A 94 -4.68 -8.76 12.79
CA ASP A 94 -4.39 -9.66 13.91
C ASP A 94 -4.09 -11.09 13.42
N GLU A 95 -4.83 -11.56 12.41
CA GLU A 95 -4.65 -12.88 11.79
C GLU A 95 -3.49 -12.90 10.78
N HIS A 96 -3.14 -11.74 10.22
CA HIS A 96 -2.17 -11.59 9.12
C HIS A 96 -1.14 -10.48 9.40
N PRO A 97 -0.27 -10.64 10.42
CA PRO A 97 0.61 -9.56 10.88
C PRO A 97 1.69 -9.14 9.86
N THR A 98 2.00 -9.99 8.89
CA THR A 98 3.04 -9.73 7.87
C THR A 98 2.53 -8.99 6.64
N ASP A 99 1.21 -8.89 6.48
CA ASP A 99 0.59 -8.23 5.33
C ASP A 99 0.64 -6.71 5.52
N ASP A 100 0.44 -5.96 4.43
CA ASP A 100 0.33 -4.50 4.50
C ASP A 100 -1.13 -4.04 4.71
N PHE A 101 -1.27 -2.83 5.24
CA PHE A 101 -2.57 -2.25 5.55
C PHE A 101 -3.47 -2.09 4.30
N PHE A 102 -2.88 -1.88 3.13
CA PHE A 102 -3.60 -1.83 1.86
C PHE A 102 -4.24 -3.18 1.52
N THR A 103 -3.51 -4.28 1.70
CA THR A 103 -3.97 -5.65 1.47
C THR A 103 -5.16 -5.96 2.38
N ALA A 104 -5.04 -5.66 3.67
CA ALA A 104 -6.12 -5.81 4.65
C ALA A 104 -7.36 -4.95 4.30
N THR A 105 -7.12 -3.71 3.85
CA THR A 105 -8.21 -2.80 3.42
C THR A 105 -8.92 -3.33 2.17
N MET A 106 -8.17 -3.79 1.17
CA MET A 106 -8.73 -4.32 -0.06
C MET A 106 -9.46 -5.65 0.17
N ASP A 107 -9.04 -6.46 1.14
CA ASP A 107 -9.79 -7.64 1.56
C ASP A 107 -11.18 -7.26 2.08
N LEU A 108 -11.26 -6.30 3.01
CA LEU A 108 -12.54 -5.76 3.48
C LEU A 108 -13.40 -5.23 2.33
N VAL A 109 -12.80 -4.46 1.42
CA VAL A 109 -13.50 -3.92 0.26
C VAL A 109 -14.06 -5.05 -0.61
N ARG A 110 -13.30 -6.10 -0.92
CA ARG A 110 -13.79 -7.25 -1.71
C ARG A 110 -14.95 -7.95 -1.02
N ILE A 111 -14.85 -8.18 0.28
CA ILE A 111 -15.92 -8.79 1.09
C ILE A 111 -17.21 -7.98 1.01
N LEU A 112 -17.13 -6.64 1.10
CA LEU A 112 -18.31 -5.77 1.12
C LEU A 112 -18.87 -5.47 -0.27
N SER A 113 -18.00 -5.13 -1.22
CA SER A 113 -18.40 -4.52 -2.49
C SER A 113 -18.62 -5.51 -3.63
N SER A 114 -18.34 -6.81 -3.41
CA SER A 114 -18.32 -7.83 -4.48
C SER A 114 -17.35 -7.50 -5.63
N LEU A 115 -16.38 -6.61 -5.38
CA LEU A 115 -15.25 -6.40 -6.28
C LEU A 115 -14.45 -7.71 -6.37
N LYS A 116 -14.26 -8.20 -7.60
CA LYS A 116 -13.46 -9.40 -7.89
C LYS A 116 -11.99 -9.05 -7.99
#